data_AF-A0A8J2J9G0-F1
#
_entry.id   AF-A0A8J2J9G0-F1
#
_cell.length_a   1.000
_cell.length_b   1.000
_cell.length_c   1.000
_cell.angle_alpha   90.00
_cell.angle_beta   90.00
_cell.angle_gamma   90.00
#
_symmetry.space_group_name_H-M   'P 1'
#
loop_
_entity.id
_entity.type
_entity.pdbx_description
1 polymer ?
#
loop_
_entity_poly.entity_id
_entity_poly.type
_entity_poly.pdbx_seq_one_letter_code
_entity_poly.pdbx_strand_id
1 'polypeptide(L)'
;MRTRNGTETHEDNSTSPQPRGHKRQSSKTDSSAPEPKPKQSKKTQESNAQAEPSTPTEEKKPTLTDKALEFDFDHSQIRDPRRTPGRVRRPRYEEREVTEEWLSKFHILKHREEKNDPLYCFYDLHQCYKKGPDGSPTYDSAGFQLDYKKVEKWMKPVGYNMKSMMNSMDRALRKGDEENEAAYEVFFVNGKGPDCGHHAVVDLIKDRISKDLDVPFHQIDVKQIEKWGEKGFEKVKADQWWVEPNEVEMARFSKMHGGCKLRKDL
;
A
#
# COMPACT_ATOMS: atom_id res chain seq x y z
N MET A 1 -53.27 4.37 29.72
CA MET A 1 -54.04 5.19 30.69
C MET A 1 -53.18 5.42 31.94
N ARG A 2 -53.11 6.69 32.40
CA ARG A 2 -52.53 7.22 33.67
C ARG A 2 -51.03 6.97 33.91
N THR A 3 -50.12 7.88 33.54
CA THR A 3 -49.69 9.15 34.21
C THR A 3 -49.15 9.01 35.64
N ARG A 4 -47.89 9.43 35.84
CA ARG A 4 -47.52 10.29 36.98
C ARG A 4 -46.42 11.27 36.58
N ASN A 5 -46.72 12.55 36.83
CA ASN A 5 -45.93 13.75 36.58
C ASN A 5 -45.12 14.15 37.83
N GLY A 6 -44.13 15.03 37.63
CA GLY A 6 -43.63 16.03 38.59
C GLY A 6 -42.09 16.23 38.50
N THR A 7 -41.52 17.21 37.75
CA THR A 7 -41.22 18.65 38.07
C THR A 7 -40.45 18.85 39.39
N GLU A 8 -39.28 19.49 39.47
CA GLU A 8 -38.88 20.92 39.26
C GLU A 8 -37.31 21.01 39.15
N THR A 9 -36.68 21.67 38.16
CA THR A 9 -36.21 23.09 38.06
C THR A 9 -35.30 23.67 39.17
N HIS A 10 -34.04 23.95 38.82
CA HIS A 10 -33.23 25.14 39.19
C HIS A 10 -31.96 25.17 38.29
N GLU A 11 -31.93 25.97 37.22
CA GLU A 11 -31.30 27.31 37.08
C GLU A 11 -29.78 27.40 37.30
N ASP A 12 -29.12 27.79 36.20
CA ASP A 12 -27.99 28.71 36.04
C ASP A 12 -26.72 28.59 36.89
N ASN A 13 -25.60 28.34 36.19
CA ASN A 13 -24.56 29.36 36.23
C ASN A 13 -23.70 29.41 34.96
N SER A 14 -23.66 30.62 34.41
CA SER A 14 -22.78 31.07 33.33
C SER A 14 -21.32 31.12 33.80
N THR A 15 -20.37 30.71 32.96
CA THR A 15 -19.04 31.36 32.91
C THR A 15 -18.44 31.26 31.51
N SER A 16 -18.26 32.42 30.89
CA SER A 16 -17.61 32.65 29.58
C SER A 16 -16.08 32.54 29.67
N PRO A 17 -15.34 32.51 28.53
CA PRO A 17 -13.98 32.02 28.42
C PRO A 17 -12.92 33.07 28.77
N GLN A 18 -11.75 32.64 29.23
CA GLN A 18 -10.56 33.49 29.36
C GLN A 18 -9.38 32.92 28.54
N PRO A 19 -8.80 33.72 27.62
CA PRO A 19 -7.59 33.38 26.89
C PRO A 19 -6.36 33.80 27.70
N ARG A 20 -5.36 32.93 27.83
CA ARG A 20 -4.04 33.33 28.32
C ARG A 20 -3.04 33.34 27.18
N GLY A 21 -2.92 34.52 26.56
CA GLY A 21 -1.73 34.89 25.83
C GLY A 21 -0.58 35.14 26.81
N HIS A 22 0.61 34.64 26.46
CA HIS A 22 1.86 35.17 26.99
C HIS A 22 2.71 35.69 25.84
N LYS A 23 2.83 37.02 25.82
CA LYS A 23 3.76 37.81 25.02
C LYS A 23 4.78 38.40 26.00
N ARG A 24 6.07 38.04 25.86
CA ARG A 24 7.23 38.81 26.37
C ARG A 24 8.31 38.66 25.29
N GLN A 25 8.46 39.66 24.41
CA GLN A 25 9.42 40.78 24.47
C GLN A 25 10.90 40.39 24.57
N SER A 26 11.55 40.48 23.40
CA SER A 26 12.79 41.21 23.06
C SER A 26 13.90 41.37 24.11
N SER A 27 15.12 40.96 23.72
CA SER A 27 16.32 41.80 23.87
C SER A 27 17.45 41.36 22.94
N LYS A 28 17.85 42.29 22.06
CA LYS A 28 19.23 42.69 21.63
C LYS A 28 20.25 41.57 21.35
N THR A 29 20.63 41.32 20.10
CA THR A 29 21.70 42.00 19.33
C THR A 29 22.96 42.28 20.16
N ASP A 30 24.00 41.48 19.95
CA ASP A 30 25.36 41.99 19.98
C ASP A 30 26.19 41.34 18.87
N SER A 31 26.78 42.22 18.07
CA SER A 31 27.62 41.95 16.92
C SER A 31 29.04 41.66 17.40
N SER A 32 29.70 40.64 16.86
CA SER A 32 31.15 40.65 16.63
C SER A 32 31.55 39.49 15.72
N ALA A 33 31.68 39.80 14.43
CA ALA A 33 32.44 39.01 13.48
C ALA A 33 33.90 39.46 13.50
N PRO A 34 34.88 38.56 13.35
CA PRO A 34 36.20 38.92 12.85
C PRO A 34 36.33 38.53 11.36
N GLU A 35 36.74 39.50 10.56
CA GLU A 35 37.08 39.39 9.14
C GLU A 35 38.25 38.41 8.84
N PRO A 36 38.35 37.90 7.60
CA PRO A 36 39.36 36.94 7.17
C PRO A 36 40.67 37.62 6.75
N LYS A 37 41.82 36.97 7.01
CA LYS A 37 43.13 37.37 6.46
C LYS A 37 43.75 36.26 5.57
N PRO A 38 44.61 36.64 4.60
CA PRO A 38 44.63 36.03 3.27
C PRO A 38 45.74 34.99 3.05
N LYS A 39 45.58 34.29 1.92
CA LYS A 39 46.45 33.30 1.26
C LYS A 39 47.95 33.61 1.34
N GLN A 40 48.74 32.57 1.69
CA GLN A 40 50.11 32.40 1.20
C GLN A 40 50.25 31.04 0.52
N SER A 41 50.62 31.12 -0.76
CA SER A 41 51.06 30.07 -1.65
C SER A 41 52.48 29.60 -1.32
N LYS A 42 52.75 28.28 -1.36
CA LYS A 42 54.11 27.77 -1.63
C LYS A 42 54.10 26.45 -2.39
N LYS A 43 54.86 26.49 -3.48
CA LYS A 43 55.28 25.52 -4.51
C LYS A 43 55.37 24.03 -4.11
N THR A 44 54.86 23.23 -5.04
CA THR A 44 55.47 22.07 -5.74
C THR A 44 56.67 21.38 -5.08
N GLN A 45 56.49 20.09 -4.79
CA GLN A 45 57.54 19.10 -4.96
C GLN A 45 56.91 17.79 -5.50
N GLU A 46 57.31 17.45 -6.72
CA GLU A 46 57.12 16.15 -7.34
C GLU A 46 57.93 15.11 -6.57
N SER A 47 57.31 13.99 -6.23
CA SER A 47 58.04 12.77 -5.88
C SER A 47 57.31 11.57 -6.45
N ASN A 48 57.94 10.98 -7.47
CA ASN A 48 57.78 9.62 -7.99
C ASN A 48 56.87 8.71 -7.17
N ALA A 49 55.67 8.43 -7.67
CA ALA A 49 54.90 7.27 -7.29
C ALA A 49 55.20 6.16 -8.31
N GLN A 50 56.02 5.19 -7.90
CA GLN A 50 56.10 3.88 -8.55
C GLN A 50 54.69 3.33 -8.70
N ALA A 51 54.32 2.94 -9.93
CA ALA A 51 53.08 2.24 -10.19
C ALA A 51 53.09 0.91 -9.43
N GLU A 52 52.29 0.84 -8.37
CA GLU A 52 51.94 -0.44 -7.76
C GLU A 52 51.12 -1.28 -8.74
N PRO A 53 51.30 -2.61 -8.76
CA PRO A 53 50.58 -3.49 -9.65
C PRO A 53 49.08 -3.43 -9.32
N SER A 54 48.29 -3.05 -10.32
CA SER A 54 46.83 -3.04 -10.27
C SER A 54 46.30 -4.40 -9.81
N THR A 55 45.75 -4.42 -8.60
CA THR A 55 44.95 -5.52 -8.07
C THR A 55 43.74 -5.76 -8.98
N PRO A 56 43.25 -7.01 -9.09
CA PRO A 56 42.07 -7.30 -9.89
C PRO A 56 40.91 -6.49 -9.31
N THR A 57 40.24 -5.72 -10.17
CA THR A 57 39.05 -4.97 -9.80
C THR A 57 38.01 -5.98 -9.37
N GLU A 58 37.79 -6.15 -8.05
CA GLU A 58 36.65 -6.88 -7.54
C GLU A 58 35.40 -6.32 -8.22
N GLU A 59 34.67 -7.17 -8.94
CA GLU A 59 33.41 -6.79 -9.57
C GLU A 59 32.47 -6.27 -8.49
N LYS A 60 32.28 -4.95 -8.43
CA LYS A 60 31.37 -4.32 -7.48
C LYS A 60 29.95 -4.77 -7.82
N LYS A 61 29.38 -5.62 -6.97
CA LYS A 61 27.98 -6.05 -7.08
C LYS A 61 27.05 -4.85 -7.23
N PRO A 62 26.04 -4.90 -8.13
CA PRO A 62 25.11 -3.80 -8.33
C PRO A 62 24.29 -3.54 -7.07
N THR A 63 23.95 -2.29 -6.79
CA THR A 63 23.06 -1.93 -5.67
C THR A 63 21.63 -2.38 -5.97
N LEU A 64 20.94 -2.94 -4.97
CA LEU A 64 19.54 -3.33 -5.11
C LEU A 64 18.64 -2.09 -5.29
N THR A 65 17.86 -2.10 -6.37
CA THR A 65 16.92 -1.02 -6.73
C THR A 65 15.52 -1.59 -7.00
N ASP A 66 14.49 -0.74 -6.97
CA ASP A 66 13.11 -1.13 -7.26
C ASP A 66 12.96 -1.85 -8.59
N LYS A 67 13.69 -1.39 -9.62
CA LYS A 67 13.66 -1.99 -10.96
C LYS A 67 14.27 -3.39 -11.00
N ALA A 68 15.22 -3.69 -10.13
CA ALA A 68 15.82 -5.03 -10.05
C ALA A 68 14.86 -6.06 -9.44
N LEU A 69 13.84 -5.60 -8.71
CA LEU A 69 12.78 -6.44 -8.15
C LEU A 69 11.60 -6.63 -9.11
N GLU A 70 11.50 -5.84 -10.18
CA GLU A 70 10.44 -5.96 -11.17
C GLU A 70 10.59 -7.25 -11.98
N PHE A 71 9.49 -7.96 -12.20
CA PHE A 71 9.46 -9.13 -13.07
C PHE A 71 8.26 -9.09 -14.02
N ASP A 72 8.41 -9.77 -15.16
CA ASP A 72 7.33 -9.95 -16.12
C ASP A 72 6.45 -11.13 -15.66
N PHE A 73 5.26 -10.81 -15.16
CA PHE A 73 4.30 -11.80 -14.71
C PHE A 73 3.75 -12.59 -15.90
N ASP A 74 3.92 -13.92 -15.87
CA ASP A 74 3.40 -14.81 -16.91
C ASP A 74 1.90 -15.03 -16.71
N HIS A 75 1.11 -14.33 -17.51
CA HIS A 75 -0.35 -14.41 -17.49
C HIS A 75 -0.90 -15.75 -18.00
N SER A 76 -0.09 -16.61 -18.65
CA SER A 76 -0.54 -17.92 -19.09
C SER A 76 -0.71 -18.93 -17.94
N GLN A 77 -0.11 -18.63 -16.78
CA GLN A 77 -0.15 -19.49 -15.59
C GLN A 77 -1.41 -19.29 -14.73
N ILE A 78 -2.30 -18.37 -15.14
CA ILE A 78 -3.56 -18.08 -14.45
C ILE A 78 -4.75 -18.38 -15.34
N ARG A 79 -5.91 -18.68 -14.74
CA ARG A 79 -7.14 -19.07 -15.46
C ARG A 79 -7.61 -18.02 -16.46
N ASP A 80 -7.57 -16.75 -16.06
CA ASP A 80 -7.95 -15.64 -16.92
C ASP A 80 -6.69 -14.83 -17.28
N PRO A 81 -6.12 -15.02 -18.49
CA PRO A 81 -4.84 -14.42 -18.87
C PRO A 81 -4.94 -12.91 -19.16
N ARG A 82 -6.13 -12.31 -19.10
CA ARG A 82 -6.28 -10.86 -19.30
C ARG A 82 -5.53 -10.11 -18.21
N ARG A 83 -5.05 -8.92 -18.57
CA ARG A 83 -4.38 -8.02 -17.62
C ARG A 83 -5.36 -7.57 -16.54
N THR A 84 -4.86 -7.37 -15.32
CA THR A 84 -5.66 -6.80 -14.23
C THR A 84 -5.87 -5.30 -14.48
N PRO A 85 -7.12 -4.81 -14.59
CA PRO A 85 -7.41 -3.39 -14.72
C PRO A 85 -6.80 -2.56 -13.59
N GLY A 86 -6.36 -1.33 -13.90
CA GLY A 86 -5.75 -0.40 -12.95
C GLY A 86 -4.30 -0.70 -12.54
N ARG A 87 -3.72 -1.83 -12.96
CA ARG A 87 -2.29 -2.10 -12.78
C ARG A 87 -1.46 -1.37 -13.83
N VAL A 88 -0.57 -0.48 -13.39
CA VAL A 88 0.25 0.38 -14.27
C VAL A 88 1.70 -0.09 -14.33
N ARG A 89 2.25 -0.55 -13.20
CA ARG A 89 3.64 -1.01 -13.09
C ARG A 89 3.73 -2.54 -13.08
N ARG A 90 4.92 -3.04 -13.42
CA ARG A 90 5.27 -4.45 -13.25
C ARG A 90 5.21 -4.81 -11.76
N PRO A 91 4.73 -6.02 -11.40
CA PRO A 91 4.88 -6.50 -10.05
C PRO A 91 6.35 -6.57 -9.64
N ARG A 92 6.61 -6.35 -8.35
CA ARG A 92 7.94 -6.46 -7.75
C ARG A 92 7.99 -7.57 -6.71
N TYR A 93 9.14 -8.23 -6.59
CA TYR A 93 9.38 -9.17 -5.50
C TYR A 93 9.40 -8.45 -4.15
N GLU A 94 8.76 -9.04 -3.15
CA GLU A 94 8.85 -8.65 -1.74
C GLU A 94 9.91 -9.48 -1.01
N GLU A 95 10.37 -9.04 0.16
CA GLU A 95 11.38 -9.74 0.97
C GLU A 95 11.10 -11.25 1.13
N ARG A 96 9.85 -11.62 1.36
CA ARG A 96 9.41 -13.02 1.56
C ARG A 96 9.48 -13.89 0.30
N GLU A 97 9.61 -13.27 -0.87
CA GLU A 97 9.61 -13.95 -2.18
C GLU A 97 11.02 -14.09 -2.76
N VAL A 98 12.02 -13.46 -2.13
CA VAL A 98 13.39 -13.45 -2.62
C VAL A 98 14.25 -14.37 -1.75
N THR A 99 15.04 -15.25 -2.40
CA THR A 99 15.97 -16.12 -1.70
C THR A 99 17.25 -15.37 -1.32
N GLU A 100 17.91 -15.81 -0.24
CA GLU A 100 19.20 -15.26 0.18
C GLU A 100 20.26 -15.39 -0.92
N GLU A 101 20.24 -16.51 -1.66
CA GLU A 101 21.13 -16.72 -2.82
C GLU A 101 20.92 -15.67 -3.91
N TRP A 102 19.68 -15.29 -4.19
CA TRP A 102 19.38 -14.24 -5.15
C TRP A 102 19.84 -12.87 -4.62
N LEU A 103 19.57 -12.56 -3.36
CA LEU A 103 20.00 -11.31 -2.71
C LEU A 103 21.52 -11.18 -2.68
N SER A 104 22.24 -12.29 -2.56
CA SER A 104 23.71 -12.31 -2.54
C SER A 104 24.34 -11.72 -3.81
N LYS A 105 23.58 -11.63 -4.92
CA LYS A 105 24.03 -11.02 -6.19
C LYS A 105 24.11 -9.49 -6.11
N PHE A 106 23.45 -8.87 -5.13
CA PHE A 106 23.37 -7.43 -4.98
C PHE A 106 24.21 -6.93 -3.80
N HIS A 107 24.68 -5.70 -3.91
CA HIS A 107 25.20 -4.96 -2.78
C HIS A 107 24.03 -4.33 -2.00
N ILE A 108 23.82 -4.82 -0.77
CA ILE A 108 22.84 -4.25 0.17
C ILE A 108 23.60 -3.36 1.15
N LEU A 109 23.26 -2.07 1.20
CA LEU A 109 23.89 -1.14 2.13
C LEU A 109 23.53 -1.52 3.57
N LYS A 110 24.54 -1.92 4.36
CA LYS A 110 24.40 -2.36 5.77
C LYS A 110 23.79 -1.31 6.73
N HIS A 111 23.70 -0.04 6.31
CA HIS A 111 23.17 1.08 7.11
C HIS A 111 22.03 1.82 6.43
N ARG A 112 21.27 1.15 5.56
CA ARG A 112 20.08 1.75 4.96
C ARG A 112 19.02 1.93 6.04
N GLU A 113 18.44 3.13 6.15
CA GLU A 113 17.19 3.29 6.89
C GLU A 113 16.16 2.32 6.30
N GLU A 114 15.49 1.53 7.14
CA GLU A 114 14.50 0.51 6.75
C GLU A 114 13.48 1.07 5.75
N LYS A 115 13.04 2.32 5.96
CA LYS A 115 12.07 3.04 5.11
C LYS A 115 12.55 3.32 3.68
N ASN A 116 13.87 3.26 3.45
CA ASN A 116 14.47 3.45 2.14
C ASN A 116 14.84 2.12 1.48
N ASP A 117 14.69 0.98 2.14
CA ASP A 117 14.96 -0.36 1.58
C ASP A 117 13.81 -0.83 0.69
N PRO A 118 14.04 -1.12 -0.62
CA PRO A 118 13.04 -1.62 -1.54
C PRO A 118 12.35 -2.92 -1.11
N LEU A 119 13.00 -3.72 -0.26
CA LEU A 119 12.45 -4.97 0.26
C LEU A 119 11.54 -4.77 1.47
N TYR A 120 11.59 -3.61 2.12
CA TYR A 120 10.75 -3.32 3.27
C TYR A 120 9.26 -3.34 2.91
N CYS A 121 8.46 -4.02 3.70
CA CYS A 121 7.04 -4.24 3.41
C CYS A 121 6.20 -2.95 3.30
N PHE A 122 6.64 -1.84 3.92
CA PHE A 122 5.99 -0.53 3.80
C PHE A 122 6.82 0.50 3.02
N TYR A 123 7.83 0.05 2.27
CA TYR A 123 8.70 0.90 1.45
C TYR A 123 7.88 1.88 0.59
N ASP A 124 6.89 1.37 -0.16
CA ASP A 124 6.09 2.17 -1.08
C ASP A 124 5.25 3.23 -0.36
N LEU A 125 4.77 2.92 0.84
CA LEU A 125 4.02 3.85 1.66
C LEU A 125 4.92 5.00 2.11
N HIS A 126 6.14 4.69 2.55
CA HIS A 126 7.12 5.72 2.93
C HIS A 126 7.57 6.57 1.75
N GLN A 127 7.81 5.97 0.58
CA GLN A 127 8.14 6.73 -0.63
C GLN A 127 6.97 7.63 -1.06
N CYS A 128 5.73 7.12 -1.04
CA CYS A 128 4.54 7.94 -1.32
C CYS A 128 4.42 9.11 -0.35
N TYR A 129 4.56 8.87 0.95
CA TYR A 129 4.49 9.93 1.97
C TYR A 129 5.60 10.98 1.81
N LYS A 130 6.85 10.54 1.58
CA LYS A 130 8.02 11.40 1.40
C LYS A 130 7.91 12.33 0.19
N LYS A 131 7.32 11.86 -0.91
CA LYS A 131 7.11 12.67 -2.12
C LYS A 131 6.09 13.79 -1.95
N GLY A 132 5.17 13.67 -0.99
CA GLY A 132 4.13 14.67 -0.75
C GLY A 132 2.95 14.60 -1.73
N PRO A 133 1.92 15.44 -1.53
CA PRO A 133 0.68 15.41 -2.32
C PRO A 133 0.87 15.78 -3.79
N ASP A 134 1.83 16.68 -4.07
CA ASP A 134 2.17 17.15 -5.41
C ASP A 134 3.35 16.37 -6.03
N GLY A 135 3.76 15.29 -5.36
CA GLY A 135 4.84 14.42 -5.81
C GLY A 135 4.44 13.55 -7.01
N SER A 136 5.45 12.92 -7.63
CA SER A 136 5.19 11.94 -8.69
C SER A 136 4.43 10.72 -8.13
N PRO A 137 3.57 10.07 -8.95
CA PRO A 137 2.86 8.86 -8.54
C PRO A 137 3.79 7.80 -7.93
N THR A 138 3.29 7.12 -6.90
CA THR A 138 3.93 5.94 -6.31
C THR A 138 3.03 4.74 -6.49
N TYR A 139 3.64 3.58 -6.70
CA TYR A 139 2.95 2.33 -6.98
C TYR A 139 3.37 1.29 -5.95
N ASP A 140 2.43 0.42 -5.55
CA ASP A 140 2.73 -0.69 -4.64
C ASP A 140 3.50 -1.83 -5.35
N SER A 141 3.91 -2.85 -4.58
CA SER A 141 4.56 -4.07 -5.09
C SER A 141 3.70 -4.82 -6.12
N ALA A 142 2.38 -4.64 -6.09
CA ALA A 142 1.43 -5.23 -7.03
C ALA A 142 1.24 -4.38 -8.31
N GLY A 143 1.84 -3.20 -8.38
CA GLY A 143 1.85 -2.31 -9.53
C GLY A 143 0.67 -1.33 -9.62
N PHE A 144 -0.11 -1.15 -8.56
CA PHE A 144 -1.23 -0.21 -8.48
C PHE A 144 -0.80 1.12 -7.89
N GLN A 145 -1.37 2.22 -8.40
CA GLN A 145 -1.09 3.55 -7.86
C GLN A 145 -1.67 3.71 -6.45
N LEU A 146 -0.85 4.22 -5.54
CA LEU A 146 -1.27 4.58 -4.19
C LEU A 146 -2.00 5.93 -4.17
N ASP A 147 -2.97 6.06 -3.26
CA ASP A 147 -3.62 7.32 -2.95
C ASP A 147 -2.87 8.02 -1.81
N TYR A 148 -2.30 9.19 -2.10
CA TYR A 148 -1.53 9.96 -1.11
C TYR A 148 -2.34 10.25 0.16
N LYS A 149 -3.62 10.63 0.06
CA LYS A 149 -4.44 10.97 1.24
C LYS A 149 -4.70 9.74 2.10
N LYS A 150 -4.92 8.58 1.47
CA LYS A 150 -5.08 7.31 2.20
C LYS A 150 -3.77 6.92 2.90
N VAL A 151 -2.62 7.09 2.23
CA VAL A 151 -1.29 6.83 2.81
C VAL A 151 -0.96 7.82 3.94
N GLU A 152 -1.22 9.11 3.75
CA GLU A 152 -1.00 10.15 4.76
C GLU A 152 -1.82 9.86 6.03
N LYS A 153 -3.08 9.43 5.87
CA LYS A 153 -3.91 9.00 6.99
C LYS A 153 -3.35 7.74 7.67
N TRP A 154 -2.85 6.79 6.90
CA TRP A 154 -2.25 5.55 7.43
C TRP A 154 -0.95 5.82 8.21
N MET A 155 -0.16 6.81 7.79
CA MET A 155 1.09 7.22 8.47
C MET A 155 0.86 7.94 9.80
N LYS A 156 -0.37 8.41 10.09
CA LYS A 156 -0.67 9.08 11.36
C LYS A 156 -0.70 8.04 12.48
N PRO A 157 -0.04 8.29 13.62
CA PRO A 157 -0.15 7.41 14.77
C PRO A 157 -1.60 7.36 15.24
N VAL A 158 -2.14 6.15 15.37
CA VAL A 158 -3.49 5.93 15.89
C VAL A 158 -3.36 5.33 17.29
N GLY A 159 -4.02 5.95 18.27
CA GLY A 159 -4.10 5.40 19.61
C GLY A 159 -4.79 4.04 19.59
N TYR A 160 -4.24 3.06 20.30
CA TYR A 160 -4.85 1.73 20.40
C TYR A 160 -6.20 1.82 21.11
N ASN A 161 -7.25 1.33 20.46
CA ASN A 161 -8.58 1.20 21.03
C ASN A 161 -9.22 -0.12 20.59
N MET A 162 -9.22 -1.09 21.52
CA MET A 162 -9.70 -2.45 21.26
C MET A 162 -11.15 -2.47 20.76
N LYS A 163 -12.06 -1.67 21.36
CA LYS A 163 -13.48 -1.64 20.95
C LYS A 163 -13.65 -1.10 19.54
N SER A 164 -12.93 -0.03 19.20
CA SER A 164 -12.94 0.52 17.83
C SER A 164 -12.40 -0.49 16.81
N MET A 165 -11.37 -1.24 17.19
CA MET A 165 -10.78 -2.29 16.35
C MET A 165 -11.76 -3.45 16.12
N MET A 166 -12.39 -3.96 17.18
CA MET A 166 -13.39 -5.03 17.09
C MET A 166 -14.58 -4.61 16.22
N ASN A 167 -15.15 -3.42 16.48
CA ASN A 167 -16.25 -2.88 15.67
C ASN A 167 -15.86 -2.70 14.19
N SER A 168 -14.60 -2.36 13.92
CA SER A 168 -14.08 -2.27 12.55
C SER A 168 -13.98 -3.64 11.89
N MET A 169 -13.56 -4.66 12.64
CA MET A 169 -13.45 -6.04 12.16
C MET A 169 -14.83 -6.63 11.88
N ASP A 170 -15.80 -6.45 12.79
CA ASP A 170 -17.18 -6.91 12.60
C ASP A 170 -17.82 -6.31 11.35
N ARG A 171 -17.62 -5.00 11.12
CA ARG A 171 -18.10 -4.35 9.89
C ARG A 171 -17.43 -4.89 8.64
N ALA A 172 -16.14 -5.23 8.71
CA ALA A 172 -15.42 -5.79 7.58
C ALA A 172 -15.88 -7.23 7.26
N LEU A 173 -16.17 -8.03 8.28
CA LEU A 173 -16.73 -9.37 8.14
C LEU A 173 -18.12 -9.31 7.49
N ARG A 174 -19.02 -8.50 8.05
CA ARG A 174 -20.36 -8.31 7.48
C ARG A 174 -20.33 -7.86 6.02
N LYS A 175 -19.46 -6.90 5.69
CA LYS A 175 -19.27 -6.46 4.30
C LYS A 175 -18.75 -7.59 3.41
N GLY A 176 -17.84 -8.42 3.94
CA GLY A 176 -17.34 -9.60 3.24
C GLY A 176 -18.45 -10.62 2.96
N ASP A 177 -19.30 -10.88 3.94
CA ASP A 177 -20.44 -11.80 3.78
C ASP A 177 -21.43 -11.27 2.73
N GLU A 178 -21.79 -9.98 2.82
CA GLU A 178 -22.65 -9.31 1.83
C GLU A 178 -22.05 -9.37 0.40
N GLU A 179 -20.73 -9.14 0.26
CA GLU A 179 -20.02 -9.27 -1.01
C GLU A 179 -20.01 -10.71 -1.54
N ASN A 180 -19.81 -11.70 -0.66
CA ASN A 180 -19.79 -13.12 -1.02
C ASN A 180 -21.15 -13.60 -1.52
N GLU A 181 -22.22 -13.24 -0.79
CA GLU A 181 -23.60 -13.59 -1.14
C GLU A 181 -23.99 -13.00 -2.50
N ALA A 182 -23.76 -11.69 -2.69
CA ALA A 182 -24.04 -11.03 -3.96
C ALA A 182 -23.22 -11.63 -5.12
N ALA A 183 -21.94 -11.93 -4.90
CA ALA A 183 -21.08 -12.55 -5.90
C ALA A 183 -21.65 -13.90 -6.37
N TYR A 184 -22.08 -14.76 -5.45
CA TYR A 184 -22.64 -16.06 -5.81
C TYR A 184 -24.00 -15.94 -6.50
N GLU A 185 -24.89 -15.10 -5.99
CA GLU A 185 -26.22 -14.87 -6.56
C GLU A 185 -26.15 -14.40 -8.01
N VAL A 186 -25.26 -13.45 -8.28
CA VAL A 186 -25.13 -12.85 -9.61
C VAL A 186 -24.32 -13.73 -10.56
N PHE A 187 -23.21 -14.33 -10.09
CA PHE A 187 -22.27 -15.02 -10.98
C PHE A 187 -22.68 -16.46 -11.32
N PHE A 188 -23.30 -17.18 -10.39
CA PHE A 188 -23.68 -18.59 -10.60
C PHE A 188 -25.16 -18.75 -10.92
N VAL A 189 -25.50 -19.70 -11.80
CA VAL A 189 -26.88 -19.96 -12.24
C VAL A 189 -27.84 -20.23 -11.07
N ASN A 190 -27.38 -20.95 -10.05
CA ASN A 190 -28.20 -21.34 -8.89
C ASN A 190 -27.97 -20.46 -7.65
N GLY A 191 -27.16 -19.39 -7.76
CA GLY A 191 -26.75 -18.57 -6.62
C GLY A 191 -25.92 -19.31 -5.56
N LYS A 192 -25.49 -20.55 -5.85
CA LYS A 192 -24.70 -21.40 -4.95
C LYS A 192 -23.33 -21.63 -5.56
N GLY A 193 -22.30 -21.30 -4.80
CA GLY A 193 -20.91 -21.61 -5.14
C GLY A 193 -20.55 -23.08 -4.93
N PRO A 194 -19.33 -23.48 -5.33
CA PRO A 194 -18.78 -24.81 -5.04
C PRO A 194 -18.64 -25.04 -3.53
N ASP A 195 -18.70 -26.31 -3.10
CA ASP A 195 -18.53 -26.72 -1.70
C ASP A 195 -17.04 -26.73 -1.31
N CYS A 196 -16.46 -25.53 -1.18
CA CYS A 196 -15.07 -25.30 -0.81
C CYS A 196 -14.91 -23.98 -0.04
N GLY A 197 -13.68 -23.65 0.37
CA GLY A 197 -13.40 -22.41 1.09
C GLY A 197 -13.85 -21.16 0.31
N HIS A 198 -14.88 -20.46 0.83
CA HIS A 198 -15.57 -19.37 0.14
C HIS A 198 -14.66 -18.24 -0.36
N HIS A 199 -13.61 -17.89 0.40
CA HIS A 199 -12.74 -16.75 0.08
C HIS A 199 -12.00 -16.91 -1.25
N ALA A 200 -11.47 -18.10 -1.55
CA ALA A 200 -10.75 -18.35 -2.80
C ALA A 200 -11.66 -18.25 -4.04
N VAL A 201 -12.93 -18.65 -3.89
CA VAL A 201 -13.92 -18.56 -4.97
C VAL A 201 -14.25 -17.11 -5.29
N VAL A 202 -14.50 -16.31 -4.27
CA VAL A 202 -14.93 -14.91 -4.44
C VAL A 202 -13.82 -14.07 -5.05
N ASP A 203 -12.55 -14.33 -4.69
CA ASP A 203 -11.41 -13.68 -5.32
C ASP A 203 -11.35 -13.91 -6.84
N LEU A 204 -11.61 -15.14 -7.28
CA LEU A 204 -11.68 -15.47 -8.70
C LEU A 204 -12.88 -14.82 -9.40
N ILE A 205 -14.05 -14.78 -8.74
CA ILE A 205 -15.24 -14.09 -9.25
C ILE A 205 -14.94 -12.60 -9.42
N LYS A 206 -14.39 -11.96 -8.39
CA LYS A 206 -14.03 -10.53 -8.40
C LYS A 206 -13.00 -10.23 -9.47
N ASP A 207 -12.01 -11.09 -9.69
CA ASP A 207 -11.03 -10.92 -10.77
C ASP A 207 -11.69 -11.01 -12.15
N ARG A 208 -12.64 -11.93 -12.34
CA ARG A 208 -13.39 -12.04 -13.59
C ARG A 208 -14.25 -10.80 -13.84
N ILE A 209 -15.03 -10.39 -12.85
CA ILE A 209 -15.90 -9.20 -12.91
C ILE A 209 -15.07 -7.93 -13.16
N SER A 210 -13.95 -7.79 -12.46
CA SER A 210 -12.95 -6.72 -12.65
C SER A 210 -12.56 -6.59 -14.12
N LYS A 211 -12.14 -7.69 -14.75
CA LYS A 211 -11.73 -7.72 -16.15
C LYS A 211 -12.89 -7.49 -17.14
N ASP A 212 -14.08 -7.98 -16.82
CA ASP A 212 -15.28 -7.81 -17.66
C ASP A 212 -15.83 -6.37 -17.62
N LEU A 213 -15.67 -5.68 -16.49
CA LEU A 213 -16.09 -4.29 -16.31
C LEU A 213 -15.00 -3.26 -16.57
N ASP A 214 -13.74 -3.70 -16.74
CA ASP A 214 -12.54 -2.86 -16.75
C ASP A 214 -12.41 -1.97 -15.50
N VAL A 215 -12.76 -2.54 -14.34
CA VAL A 215 -12.71 -1.87 -13.04
C VAL A 215 -11.64 -2.55 -12.17
N PRO A 216 -10.74 -1.80 -11.49
CA PRO A 216 -9.70 -2.41 -10.67
C PRO A 216 -10.23 -3.36 -9.60
N PHE A 217 -9.49 -4.46 -9.39
CA PHE A 217 -9.86 -5.53 -8.45
C PHE A 217 -10.26 -5.03 -7.05
N HIS A 218 -9.54 -4.04 -6.50
CA HIS A 218 -9.81 -3.49 -5.16
C HIS A 218 -11.06 -2.64 -5.06
N GLN A 219 -11.69 -2.30 -6.19
CA GLN A 219 -12.92 -1.51 -6.28
C GLN A 219 -14.16 -2.35 -6.59
N ILE A 220 -13.99 -3.65 -6.82
CA ILE A 220 -15.13 -4.54 -6.99
C ILE A 220 -15.81 -4.74 -5.64
N ASP A 221 -16.98 -4.12 -5.51
CA ASP A 221 -17.90 -4.24 -4.39
C ASP A 221 -19.27 -4.75 -4.89
N VAL A 222 -20.25 -4.84 -3.99
CA VAL A 222 -21.62 -5.29 -4.29
C VAL A 222 -22.21 -4.55 -5.50
N LYS A 223 -21.98 -3.24 -5.64
CA LYS A 223 -22.52 -2.44 -6.75
C LYS A 223 -21.94 -2.85 -8.09
N GLN A 224 -20.64 -3.12 -8.15
CA GLN A 224 -20.01 -3.60 -9.39
C GLN A 224 -20.45 -5.02 -9.73
N ILE A 225 -20.67 -5.86 -8.72
CA ILE A 225 -21.20 -7.20 -8.90
C ILE A 225 -22.62 -7.14 -9.49
N GLU A 226 -23.53 -6.34 -8.91
CA GLU A 226 -24.88 -6.12 -9.44
C GLU A 226 -24.85 -5.59 -10.87
N LYS A 227 -24.01 -4.59 -11.15
CA LYS A 227 -23.82 -4.03 -12.50
C LYS A 227 -23.33 -5.06 -13.53
N TRP A 228 -22.51 -6.02 -13.13
CA TRP A 228 -22.12 -7.13 -14.00
C TRP A 228 -23.33 -8.00 -14.35
N GLY A 229 -24.20 -8.29 -13.39
CA GLY A 229 -25.47 -8.98 -13.64
C GLY A 229 -26.39 -8.22 -14.59
N GLU A 230 -26.56 -6.91 -14.38
CA GLU A 230 -27.41 -6.05 -15.22
C GLU A 230 -26.92 -5.96 -16.67
N LYS A 231 -25.60 -6.02 -16.89
CA LYS A 231 -25.02 -6.06 -18.24
C LYS A 231 -25.32 -7.36 -18.99
N GLY A 232 -25.91 -8.36 -18.33
CA GLY A 232 -26.34 -9.61 -18.97
C GLY A 232 -25.18 -10.56 -19.30
N PHE A 233 -24.07 -10.50 -18.55
CA PHE A 233 -23.02 -11.51 -18.68
C PHE A 233 -23.57 -12.90 -18.31
N GLU A 234 -23.06 -13.92 -18.99
CA GLU A 234 -23.53 -15.29 -18.81
C GLU A 234 -23.14 -15.83 -17.44
N LYS A 235 -24.16 -16.26 -16.68
CA LYS A 235 -23.94 -16.97 -15.41
C LYS A 235 -23.37 -18.35 -15.68
N VAL A 236 -22.45 -18.79 -14.84
CA VAL A 236 -21.79 -20.10 -14.99
C VAL A 236 -22.32 -21.12 -14.00
N LYS A 237 -22.14 -22.41 -14.29
CA LYS A 237 -22.41 -23.48 -13.33
C LYS A 237 -21.19 -23.66 -12.43
N ALA A 238 -21.39 -23.62 -11.12
CA ALA A 238 -20.32 -23.70 -10.13
C ALA A 238 -19.41 -24.92 -10.35
N ASP A 239 -19.99 -26.12 -10.48
CA ASP A 239 -19.24 -27.38 -10.63
C ASP A 239 -18.42 -27.46 -11.93
N GLN A 240 -18.82 -26.73 -12.97
CA GLN A 240 -18.12 -26.71 -14.26
C GLN A 240 -17.04 -25.64 -14.31
N TRP A 241 -17.23 -24.55 -13.56
CA TRP A 241 -16.33 -23.41 -13.55
C TRP A 241 -15.26 -23.50 -12.46
N TRP A 242 -15.59 -24.16 -11.34
CA TRP A 242 -14.70 -24.29 -10.20
C TRP A 242 -13.55 -25.25 -10.51
N VAL A 243 -12.34 -24.73 -10.32
CA VAL A 243 -11.09 -25.47 -10.31
C VAL A 243 -10.29 -24.89 -9.16
N GLU A 244 -9.58 -25.73 -8.41
CA GLU A 244 -8.72 -25.26 -7.34
C GLU A 244 -7.63 -24.32 -7.89
N PRO A 245 -7.41 -23.13 -7.30
CA PRO A 245 -6.37 -22.23 -7.76
C PRO A 245 -4.99 -22.85 -7.57
N ASN A 246 -4.09 -22.63 -8.54
CA ASN A 246 -2.70 -23.04 -8.39
C ASN A 246 -1.91 -22.07 -7.48
N GLU A 247 -0.69 -22.45 -7.10
CA GLU A 247 0.17 -21.64 -6.22
C GLU A 247 0.44 -20.23 -6.77
N VAL A 248 0.55 -20.08 -8.09
CA VAL A 248 0.82 -18.80 -8.77
C VAL A 248 -0.40 -17.88 -8.68
N GLU A 249 -1.60 -18.41 -8.87
CA GLU A 249 -2.86 -17.68 -8.67
C GLU A 249 -3.01 -17.24 -7.20
N MET A 250 -2.75 -18.15 -6.26
CA MET A 250 -2.80 -17.84 -4.82
C MET A 250 -1.81 -16.75 -4.42
N ALA A 251 -0.56 -16.83 -4.87
CA ALA A 251 0.45 -15.81 -4.64
C ALA A 251 0.05 -14.46 -5.25
N ARG A 252 -0.51 -14.47 -6.47
CA ARG A 252 -1.05 -13.28 -7.12
C ARG A 252 -2.17 -12.66 -6.28
N PHE A 253 -3.13 -13.45 -5.80
CA PHE A 253 -4.23 -12.93 -4.99
C PHE A 253 -3.74 -12.35 -3.67
N SER A 254 -2.80 -13.01 -2.98
CA SER A 254 -2.16 -12.46 -1.78
C SER A 254 -1.59 -11.06 -2.04
N LYS A 255 -0.87 -10.89 -3.15
CA LYS A 255 -0.33 -9.59 -3.58
C LYS A 255 -1.42 -8.58 -4.00
N MET A 256 -2.49 -9.03 -4.64
CA MET A 256 -3.63 -8.16 -4.97
C MET A 256 -4.40 -7.69 -3.73
N HIS A 257 -4.42 -8.45 -2.64
CA HIS A 257 -5.02 -8.02 -1.37
C HIS A 257 -4.12 -7.05 -0.60
N GLY A 258 -2.80 -7.25 -0.66
CA GLY A 258 -1.82 -6.38 -0.02
C GLY A 258 -2.01 -4.91 -0.41
N GLY A 259 -2.24 -4.05 0.59
CA GLY A 259 -2.37 -2.60 0.38
C GLY A 259 -3.63 -2.14 -0.38
N CYS A 260 -4.62 -3.01 -0.63
CA CYS A 260 -5.80 -2.68 -1.45
C CYS A 260 -6.54 -1.40 -1.00
N LYS A 261 -6.66 -1.18 0.32
CA LYS A 261 -7.32 -0.01 0.92
C LYS A 261 -6.54 1.30 0.75
N LEU A 262 -5.28 1.23 0.35
CA LEU A 262 -4.39 2.39 0.17
C LEU A 262 -4.25 2.78 -1.31
N ARG A 263 -4.78 1.97 -2.22
CA ARG A 263 -4.77 2.24 -3.66
C ARG A 263 -5.74 3.35 -4.03
N LYS A 264 -5.44 4.01 -5.13
CA LYS A 264 -6.27 5.04 -5.74
C LYS A 264 -7.55 4.44 -6.34
N ASP A 265 -8.65 5.15 -6.19
CA ASP A 265 -9.90 4.81 -6.85
C ASP A 265 -9.90 5.45 -8.26
N LEU A 266 -10.35 4.70 -9.29
CA LEU A 266 -10.23 5.07 -10.71
C LEU A 266 -11.60 5.40 -11.31
#